data_AF-A0A7C6FEN0-F1
#
_entry.id   AF-A0A7C6FEN0-F1
#
_cell.length_a   1.000
_cell.length_b   1.000
_cell.length_c   1.000
_cell.angle_alpha   90.00
_cell.angle_beta   90.00
_cell.angle_gamma   90.00
#
_symmetry.space_group_name_H-M   'P 1'
#
loop_
_entity.id
_entity.type
_entity.pdbx_description
1 polymer ?
#
loop_
_entity_poly.entity_id
_entity_poly.type
_entity_poly.pdbx_seq_one_letter_code
_entity_poly.pdbx_strand_id
1 'polypeptide(L)' 'RKACEDDPHLLDGLNTHAGHLTCYPVGKAQEIDVLSPKLALAK' A
#
# COMPACT_ATOMS: atom_id res chain seq x y z
N ARG A 1 -0.31 1.47 -11.26
CA ARG A 1 0.33 0.13 -11.20
C ARG A 1 1.73 0.16 -11.80
N LYS A 2 1.89 0.28 -13.14
CA LYS A 2 3.20 0.22 -13.83
C LYS A 2 4.29 1.10 -13.21
N ALA A 3 4.00 2.35 -12.89
CA ALA A 3 4.97 3.24 -12.22
C ALA A 3 5.45 2.70 -10.86
N CYS A 4 4.56 2.14 -10.03
CA CYS A 4 4.92 1.54 -8.75
C CYS A 4 5.63 0.18 -8.92
N GLU A 5 5.48 -0.49 -10.06
CA GLU A 5 6.25 -1.70 -10.39
C GLU A 5 7.67 -1.35 -10.82
N ASP A 6 7.83 -0.23 -11.54
CA ASP A 6 9.10 0.24 -12.08
C ASP A 6 9.93 1.00 -11.02
N ASP A 7 9.30 1.58 -9.99
CA ASP A 7 9.96 2.31 -8.90
C ASP A 7 9.47 1.83 -7.50
N PRO A 8 10.31 1.10 -6.75
CA PRO A 8 10.00 0.66 -5.38
C PRO A 8 9.74 1.81 -4.41
N HIS A 9 10.42 2.95 -4.55
CA HIS A 9 10.21 4.09 -3.66
C HIS A 9 8.83 4.72 -3.88
N LEU A 10 8.35 4.70 -5.13
CA LEU A 10 6.97 5.11 -5.42
C LEU A 10 5.96 4.13 -4.83
N LEU A 11 6.26 2.82 -4.81
CA LEU A 11 5.42 1.80 -4.17
C LEU A 11 5.34 1.98 -2.64
N ASP A 12 6.46 2.31 -2.01
CA ASP A 12 6.55 2.53 -0.56
C ASP A 12 5.69 3.72 -0.09
N GLY A 13 5.42 4.69 -0.99
CA GLY A 13 4.54 5.83 -0.73
C GLY A 13 3.04 5.55 -0.91
N LEU A 14 2.64 4.34 -1.32
CA LEU A 14 1.24 4.01 -1.54
C LEU A 14 0.49 3.91 -0.20
N ASN A 15 -0.51 4.76 0.00
CA ASN A 15 -1.32 4.78 1.23
C ASN A 15 -2.58 3.92 1.16
N THR A 16 -3.31 3.96 0.05
CA THR A 16 -4.56 3.21 -0.14
C THR A 16 -4.68 2.69 -1.57
N HIS A 17 -5.36 1.56 -1.73
CA HIS A 17 -5.72 1.03 -3.05
C HIS A 17 -6.90 0.05 -2.97
N ALA A 18 -7.88 0.19 -3.86
CA ALA A 18 -9.04 -0.71 -3.96
C ALA A 18 -9.74 -1.01 -2.61
N GLY A 19 -9.88 0.01 -1.75
CA GLY A 19 -10.49 -0.12 -0.43
C GLY A 19 -9.57 -0.69 0.67
N HIS A 20 -8.32 -0.99 0.35
CA HIS A 20 -7.32 -1.44 1.31
C HIS A 20 -6.40 -0.29 1.75
N LEU A 21 -6.09 -0.24 3.05
CA LEU A 21 -5.00 0.55 3.60
C LEU A 21 -3.68 -0.19 3.37
N THR A 22 -2.66 0.48 2.84
CA THR A 22 -1.36 -0.12 2.54
C THR A 22 -0.20 0.52 3.33
N CYS A 23 -0.47 1.65 3.98
CA CYS A 23 0.50 2.35 4.82
C CYS A 23 0.54 1.77 6.24
N TYR A 24 1.60 1.03 6.55
CA TYR A 24 1.75 0.37 7.85
C TYR A 24 1.77 1.34 9.05
N PRO A 25 2.51 2.47 9.04
CA PRO A 25 2.49 3.41 10.16
C PRO A 25 1.08 3.95 10.48
N VAL A 26 0.26 4.20 9.46
CA VAL A 26 -1.12 4.65 9.63
C VAL A 26 -1.99 3.54 10.20
N GLY A 27 -1.87 2.31 9.68
CA GLY A 27 -2.61 1.16 10.20
C GLY A 27 -2.28 0.88 11.66
N LYS A 28 -0.99 0.93 12.02
CA LYS A 28 -0.53 0.78 13.40
C LYS A 28 -1.09 1.87 14.33
N ALA A 29 -1.13 3.12 13.87
CA ALA A 29 -1.63 4.23 14.68
C ALA A 29 -3.15 4.15 14.95
N GLN A 30 -3.91 3.54 14.04
CA GLN A 30 -5.37 3.47 14.10
C GLN A 30 -5.93 2.09 14.44
N GLU A 31 -5.06 1.11 14.71
CA GLU A 31 -5.45 -0.29 14.95
C GLU A 31 -6.27 -0.89 13.79
N ILE A 32 -5.88 -0.57 12.55
CA ILE A 32 -6.53 -1.02 11.31
C ILE A 32 -5.61 -1.98 10.55
N ASP A 33 -6.18 -3.07 10.04
CA ASP A 33 -5.49 -4.02 9.18
C ASP A 33 -4.96 -3.36 7.91
N VAL A 34 -3.73 -3.71 7.53
CA VAL A 34 -3.11 -3.26 6.29
C VAL A 34 -2.86 -4.42 5.33
N LEU A 35 -2.99 -4.15 4.03
CA LEU A 35 -2.57 -5.05 2.97
C LEU A 35 -1.24 -4.57 2.40
N SER A 36 -0.30 -5.49 2.12
CA SER A 36 0.93 -5.12 1.44
C SER A 36 0.61 -4.39 0.12
N PRO A 37 1.27 -3.25 -0.20
CA PRO A 37 1.02 -2.51 -1.43
C PRO A 37 1.25 -3.37 -2.69
N LYS A 38 2.19 -4.33 -2.63
CA LYS A 38 2.43 -5.30 -3.71
C LYS A 38 1.26 -6.25 -3.93
N LEU A 39 0.62 -6.70 -2.85
CA LEU A 39 -0.58 -7.56 -2.93
C LEU A 39 -1.81 -6.75 -3.38
N ALA A 40 -1.93 -5.50 -2.92
CA ALA A 40 -3.02 -4.62 -3.29
C ALA A 40 -3.03 -4.35 -4.80
N LEU A 41 -1.88 -4.12 -5.43
CA LEU A 41 -1.76 -3.87 -6.88
C LEU A 41 -1.99 -5.12 -7.76
N ALA A 42 -1.95 -6.31 -7.17
CA ALA A 42 -2.20 -7.58 -7.86
C ALA A 42 -3.68 -7.98 -7.87
N LYS A 43 -4.53 -7.26 -7.13
CA LYS A 43 -6.00 -7.41 -7.14
C LYS A 43 -6.62 -6.55 -8.23
#